data_AF-A0A4Q3NA80-F1
#
_entry.id   AF-A0A4Q3NA80-F1
#
_cell.length_a   1.000
_cell.length_b   1.000
_cell.length_c   1.000
_cell.angle_alpha   90.00
_cell.angle_beta   90.00
_cell.angle_gamma   90.00
#
_symmetry.space_group_name_H-M   'P 1'
#
loop_
_entity.id
_entity.type
_entity.pdbx_description
1 polymer ?
#
loop_
_entity_poly.entity_id
_entity_poly.type
_entity_poly.pdbx_seq_one_letter_code
_entity_poly.pdbx_strand_id
1 'polypeptide(L)'
;GEDVTLNAAMGYWLNTKGNQKENTATGRQPDENYSREVMQLMTIGLVELNPDGTEKLDGAGAKVDSYTQSDVSNLARVFTGYDFNQSQNQPTVVDGRTIPSTTFARLPMALTESRHSTLAATFLGTTIPANTPGPTALRIALDTLFNHPNVGPFFGKQMIQRLVTSNPSPAYVARVSAAFNNNGSGVRGDLGAVFAAILLDDEARGPQGLTQPAWGKLREPMVRFAQWARTFGLVSLADTWKIGDLSNPATQLGQSPLRSASVFNFFRPGYVPPSTALAASKSVAPEFQIVTESSVGGYLNYMQNAIRNGLGSDLQPAYTAELALVADAAALVARLNLLLCANQLSAATVAAIVAALNATPITAASNDSARRNRVAAAVLMVMASAEYLVQK
;
A
#
# COMPACT_ATOMS: atom_id res chain seq x y z
N GLY A 1 -1.29 3.99 -18.07
CA GLY A 1 -1.32 5.00 -16.98
C GLY A 1 -2.55 5.88 -17.08
N GLU A 2 -3.05 6.10 -18.28
CA GLU A 2 -4.17 6.92 -18.70
C GLU A 2 -5.43 6.63 -17.89
N ASP A 3 -5.78 5.35 -17.70
CA ASP A 3 -6.98 4.96 -16.95
C ASP A 3 -6.96 5.46 -15.50
N VAL A 4 -5.78 5.48 -14.87
CA VAL A 4 -5.60 6.00 -13.50
C VAL A 4 -5.60 7.52 -13.51
N THR A 5 -4.90 8.16 -14.46
CA THR A 5 -4.90 9.62 -14.61
C THR A 5 -6.31 10.19 -14.82
N LEU A 6 -7.12 9.50 -15.62
CA LEU A 6 -8.48 9.89 -15.94
C LEU A 6 -9.51 9.32 -14.95
N ASN A 7 -9.10 8.60 -13.92
CA ASN A 7 -10.03 8.11 -12.91
C ASN A 7 -10.65 9.29 -12.14
N ALA A 8 -11.97 9.28 -11.93
CA ALA A 8 -12.69 10.37 -11.26
C ALA A 8 -12.21 10.64 -9.83
N ALA A 9 -11.88 9.60 -9.06
CA ALA A 9 -11.36 9.76 -7.70
C ALA A 9 -9.95 10.35 -7.71
N MET A 10 -9.08 9.90 -8.62
CA MET A 10 -7.74 10.47 -8.79
C MET A 10 -7.81 11.94 -9.23
N GLY A 11 -8.67 12.25 -10.20
CA GLY A 11 -8.86 13.61 -10.68
C GLY A 11 -9.36 14.55 -9.59
N TYR A 12 -10.22 14.08 -8.70
CA TYR A 12 -10.65 14.84 -7.52
C TYR A 12 -9.53 14.99 -6.49
N TRP A 13 -8.82 13.91 -6.18
CA TRP A 13 -7.77 13.88 -5.16
C TRP A 13 -6.57 14.75 -5.51
N LEU A 14 -6.24 14.87 -6.80
CA LEU A 14 -5.06 15.55 -7.29
C LEU A 14 -5.33 16.82 -8.12
N ASN A 15 -6.57 17.31 -8.09
CA ASN A 15 -7.00 18.55 -8.76
C ASN A 15 -6.85 18.55 -10.29
N THR A 16 -6.76 17.38 -10.94
CA THR A 16 -6.87 17.30 -12.40
C THR A 16 -8.30 17.58 -12.87
N LYS A 17 -9.29 17.18 -12.05
CA LYS A 17 -10.71 17.37 -12.35
C LYS A 17 -11.05 18.87 -12.35
N GLY A 18 -11.40 19.38 -13.51
CA GLY A 18 -11.75 20.78 -13.72
C GLY A 18 -10.55 21.71 -13.91
N ASN A 19 -9.32 21.17 -14.01
CA ASN A 19 -8.14 21.94 -14.37
C ASN A 19 -8.35 22.59 -15.74
N GLN A 20 -7.97 23.87 -15.89
CA GLN A 20 -8.19 24.62 -17.14
C GLN A 20 -6.89 25.22 -17.63
N LYS A 21 -6.81 25.38 -18.95
CA LYS A 21 -5.74 26.10 -19.61
C LYS A 21 -5.56 27.52 -19.06
N GLU A 22 -4.35 28.00 -19.28
CA GLU A 22 -3.95 29.38 -19.03
C GLU A 22 -4.94 30.40 -19.59
N ASN A 23 -5.11 31.51 -18.86
CA ASN A 23 -5.88 32.66 -19.32
C ASN A 23 -5.14 33.94 -18.96
N THR A 24 -4.57 34.60 -19.97
CA THR A 24 -3.78 35.83 -19.80
C THR A 24 -4.59 37.01 -19.30
N ALA A 25 -5.89 37.07 -19.59
CA ALA A 25 -6.76 38.15 -19.13
C ALA A 25 -7.03 38.09 -17.62
N THR A 26 -7.08 36.89 -17.04
CA THR A 26 -7.33 36.68 -15.61
C THR A 26 -6.09 36.25 -14.82
N GLY A 27 -4.95 36.04 -15.50
CA GLY A 27 -3.74 35.47 -14.91
C GLY A 27 -3.83 33.99 -14.51
N ARG A 28 -4.87 33.25 -14.95
CA ARG A 28 -5.02 31.84 -14.58
C ARG A 28 -3.90 31.01 -15.21
N GLN A 29 -3.36 30.08 -14.45
CA GLN A 29 -2.42 29.05 -14.91
C GLN A 29 -3.01 27.66 -14.70
N PRO A 30 -2.57 26.64 -15.46
CA PRO A 30 -2.88 25.24 -15.17
C PRO A 30 -2.50 24.84 -13.74
N ASP A 31 -3.33 24.02 -13.11
CA ASP A 31 -3.02 23.43 -11.80
C ASP A 31 -1.85 22.44 -11.93
N GLU A 32 -0.82 22.66 -11.11
CA GLU A 32 0.44 21.92 -11.14
C GLU A 32 0.46 20.68 -10.26
N ASN A 33 -0.55 20.49 -9.41
CA ASN A 33 -0.54 19.47 -8.37
C ASN A 33 -0.38 18.07 -8.98
N TYR A 34 -1.23 17.69 -9.95
CA TYR A 34 -1.09 16.38 -10.59
C TYR A 34 0.27 16.17 -11.25
N SER A 35 0.80 17.17 -11.97
CA SER A 35 2.15 17.10 -12.59
C SER A 35 3.24 16.85 -11.57
N ARG A 36 3.17 17.54 -10.43
CA ARG A 36 4.12 17.39 -9.34
C ARG A 36 4.01 16.00 -8.73
N GLU A 37 2.79 15.58 -8.37
CA GLU A 37 2.55 14.31 -7.68
C GLU A 37 2.86 13.10 -8.57
N VAL A 38 2.49 13.13 -9.86
CA VAL A 38 2.78 12.02 -10.79
C VAL A 38 4.29 11.84 -10.98
N MET A 39 5.07 12.92 -11.03
CA MET A 39 6.54 12.85 -11.09
C MET A 39 7.14 12.42 -9.74
N GLN A 40 6.85 13.14 -8.67
CA GLN A 40 7.57 13.00 -7.42
C GLN A 40 7.15 11.76 -6.60
N LEU A 41 5.89 11.33 -6.68
CA LEU A 41 5.37 10.25 -5.84
C LEU A 41 5.13 8.96 -6.58
N MET A 42 4.75 9.03 -7.85
CA MET A 42 4.26 7.86 -8.58
C MET A 42 5.27 7.28 -9.57
N THR A 43 6.22 8.09 -10.07
CA THR A 43 7.08 7.65 -11.17
C THR A 43 8.57 7.84 -10.89
N ILE A 44 9.06 9.07 -10.73
CA ILE A 44 10.49 9.36 -10.81
C ILE A 44 11.11 9.84 -9.50
N GLY A 45 10.33 10.19 -8.48
CA GLY A 45 10.89 10.70 -7.23
C GLY A 45 11.41 12.13 -7.35
N LEU A 46 12.05 12.64 -6.29
CA LEU A 46 12.63 14.00 -6.24
C LEU A 46 14.09 14.06 -6.75
N VAL A 47 14.79 12.93 -6.74
CA VAL A 47 16.24 12.85 -6.96
C VAL A 47 16.52 11.75 -7.97
N GLU A 48 17.45 11.96 -8.90
CA GLU A 48 17.95 10.93 -9.82
C GLU A 48 18.51 9.73 -9.05
N LEU A 49 18.23 8.52 -9.53
CA LEU A 49 18.63 7.27 -8.89
C LEU A 49 19.60 6.51 -9.79
N ASN A 50 20.59 5.88 -9.17
CA ASN A 50 21.32 4.79 -9.80
C ASN A 50 20.39 3.55 -9.93
N PRO A 51 20.72 2.58 -10.80
CA PRO A 51 19.92 1.36 -10.95
C PRO A 51 19.73 0.57 -9.66
N ASP A 52 20.62 0.72 -8.69
CA ASP A 52 20.56 0.09 -7.37
C ASP A 52 19.72 0.88 -6.34
N GLY A 53 19.04 1.95 -6.78
CA GLY A 53 18.18 2.79 -5.95
C GLY A 53 18.93 3.71 -4.98
N THR A 54 20.26 3.81 -5.09
CA THR A 54 21.04 4.86 -4.41
C THR A 54 20.86 6.20 -5.10
N GLU A 55 20.95 7.28 -4.33
CA GLU A 55 20.84 8.64 -4.85
C GLU A 55 22.05 8.96 -5.73
N LYS A 56 21.80 9.48 -6.93
CA LYS A 56 22.86 9.93 -7.82
C LYS A 56 23.39 11.28 -7.35
N LEU A 57 24.71 11.37 -7.28
CA LEU A 57 25.42 12.57 -6.83
C LEU A 57 26.16 13.21 -8.01
N ASP A 58 26.26 14.53 -8.00
CA ASP A 58 27.08 15.29 -8.93
C ASP A 58 28.58 15.23 -8.56
N GLY A 59 29.43 15.91 -9.34
CA GLY A 59 30.87 15.97 -9.09
C GLY A 59 31.28 16.66 -7.78
N ALA A 60 30.35 17.36 -7.12
CA ALA A 60 30.55 18.01 -5.82
C ALA A 60 29.95 17.18 -4.66
N GLY A 61 29.34 16.01 -4.95
CA GLY A 61 28.69 15.16 -3.96
C GLY A 61 27.27 15.59 -3.56
N ALA A 62 26.66 16.54 -4.30
CA ALA A 62 25.28 16.96 -4.08
C ALA A 62 24.30 16.07 -4.85
N LYS A 63 23.08 15.92 -4.34
CA LYS A 63 22.02 15.15 -5.01
C LYS A 63 21.59 15.86 -6.29
N VAL A 64 21.32 15.07 -7.32
CA VAL A 64 20.79 15.58 -8.60
C VAL A 64 19.27 15.51 -8.59
N ASP A 65 18.59 16.64 -8.72
CA ASP A 65 17.11 16.67 -8.80
C ASP A 65 16.63 15.99 -10.08
N SER A 66 15.56 15.20 -9.98
CA SER A 66 14.99 14.44 -11.11
C SER A 66 14.17 15.31 -12.08
N TYR A 67 13.72 16.47 -11.63
CA TYR A 67 12.94 17.43 -12.42
C TYR A 67 13.06 18.83 -11.81
N THR A 68 12.72 19.84 -12.61
CA THR A 68 12.71 21.25 -12.22
C THR A 68 11.28 21.78 -12.08
N GLN A 69 11.11 22.94 -11.46
CA GLN A 69 9.81 23.61 -11.45
C GLN A 69 9.29 23.92 -12.87
N SER A 70 10.17 24.12 -13.86
CA SER A 70 9.78 24.31 -15.26
C SER A 70 9.12 23.05 -15.83
N ASP A 71 9.64 21.86 -15.51
CA ASP A 71 9.05 20.60 -15.93
C ASP A 71 7.62 20.45 -15.38
N VAL A 72 7.41 20.81 -14.11
CA VAL A 72 6.08 20.80 -13.47
C VAL A 72 5.11 21.71 -14.21
N SER A 73 5.47 22.98 -14.40
CA SER A 73 4.60 23.99 -15.02
C SER A 73 4.27 23.64 -16.48
N ASN A 74 5.22 23.08 -17.23
CA ASN A 74 4.99 22.67 -18.61
C ASN A 74 4.12 21.41 -18.70
N LEU A 75 4.41 20.40 -17.88
CA LEU A 75 3.64 19.17 -17.84
C LEU A 75 2.17 19.43 -17.40
N ALA A 76 1.93 20.44 -16.55
CA ALA A 76 0.58 20.82 -16.10
C ALA A 76 -0.38 21.16 -17.25
N ARG A 77 0.13 21.68 -18.37
CA ARG A 77 -0.66 21.96 -19.57
C ARG A 77 -1.36 20.72 -20.11
N VAL A 78 -0.69 19.57 -20.05
CA VAL A 78 -1.18 18.28 -20.56
C VAL A 78 -2.43 17.81 -19.80
N PHE A 79 -2.56 18.18 -18.52
CA PHE A 79 -3.65 17.74 -17.66
C PHE A 79 -4.85 18.70 -17.61
N THR A 80 -4.88 19.71 -18.47
CA THR A 80 -5.98 20.68 -18.54
C THR A 80 -7.16 20.14 -19.36
N GLY A 81 -8.37 20.62 -19.05
CA GLY A 81 -9.59 20.34 -19.80
C GLY A 81 -10.32 19.06 -19.42
N TYR A 82 -9.79 18.25 -18.50
CA TYR A 82 -10.44 17.02 -18.03
C TYR A 82 -11.42 17.29 -16.89
N ASP A 83 -12.63 16.74 -16.97
CA ASP A 83 -13.63 16.80 -15.89
C ASP A 83 -14.47 15.52 -15.85
N PHE A 84 -15.38 15.39 -14.89
CA PHE A 84 -16.28 14.25 -14.81
C PHE A 84 -17.04 14.04 -16.12
N ASN A 85 -17.03 12.80 -16.60
CA ASN A 85 -17.79 12.41 -17.77
C ASN A 85 -19.26 12.24 -17.39
N GLN A 86 -20.09 13.22 -17.76
CA GLN A 86 -21.53 13.21 -17.51
C GLN A 86 -22.37 12.71 -18.69
N SER A 87 -21.75 12.13 -19.74
CA SER A 87 -22.47 11.65 -20.93
C SER A 87 -23.53 10.58 -20.62
N GLN A 88 -23.35 9.83 -19.53
CA GLN A 88 -24.28 8.78 -19.07
C GLN A 88 -25.04 9.19 -17.80
N ASN A 89 -25.07 10.48 -17.47
CA ASN A 89 -25.75 10.93 -16.26
C ASN A 89 -27.28 10.75 -16.39
N GLN A 90 -27.87 10.05 -15.42
CA GLN A 90 -29.32 9.87 -15.31
C GLN A 90 -29.79 10.52 -14.00
N PRO A 91 -30.04 11.84 -13.99
CA PRO A 91 -30.37 12.54 -12.76
C PRO A 91 -31.74 12.11 -12.21
N THR A 92 -31.84 12.05 -10.88
CA THR A 92 -33.08 11.72 -10.17
C THR A 92 -33.48 12.88 -9.26
N VAL A 93 -34.78 13.09 -9.08
CA VAL A 93 -35.28 14.10 -8.13
C VAL A 93 -35.54 13.43 -6.78
N VAL A 94 -34.88 13.93 -5.74
CA VAL A 94 -35.10 13.52 -4.34
C VAL A 94 -35.38 14.78 -3.54
N ASP A 95 -36.53 14.83 -2.86
CA ASP A 95 -36.96 15.98 -2.05
C ASP A 95 -36.86 17.34 -2.79
N GLY A 96 -37.27 17.35 -4.07
CA GLY A 96 -37.23 18.55 -4.91
C GLY A 96 -35.83 18.97 -5.40
N ARG A 97 -34.79 18.19 -5.10
CA ARG A 97 -33.42 18.42 -5.59
C ARG A 97 -33.09 17.45 -6.72
N THR A 98 -32.58 17.97 -7.83
CA THR A 98 -32.02 17.16 -8.91
C THR A 98 -30.63 16.68 -8.52
N ILE A 99 -30.49 15.38 -8.31
CA ILE A 99 -29.24 14.73 -7.91
C ILE A 99 -28.67 13.97 -9.11
N PRO A 100 -27.39 14.17 -9.49
CA PRO A 100 -26.77 13.39 -10.55
C PRO A 100 -26.63 11.91 -10.13
N SER A 101 -26.71 11.01 -11.10
CA SER A 101 -26.37 9.60 -10.90
C SER A 101 -24.91 9.43 -10.50
N THR A 102 -24.56 8.32 -9.84
CA THR A 102 -23.18 8.00 -9.47
C THR A 102 -22.36 7.39 -10.62
N THR A 103 -22.95 7.24 -11.82
CA THR A 103 -22.32 6.60 -12.99
C THR A 103 -21.00 7.26 -13.36
N PHE A 104 -20.88 8.59 -13.25
CA PHE A 104 -19.66 9.32 -13.56
C PHE A 104 -18.44 8.86 -12.76
N ALA A 105 -18.64 8.30 -11.55
CA ALA A 105 -17.55 7.82 -10.69
C ALA A 105 -16.85 6.57 -11.25
N ARG A 106 -17.47 5.89 -12.23
CA ARG A 106 -16.95 4.69 -12.89
C ARG A 106 -16.44 4.94 -14.30
N LEU A 107 -16.64 6.15 -14.83
CA LEU A 107 -16.20 6.53 -16.17
C LEU A 107 -14.86 7.28 -16.09
N PRO A 108 -13.98 7.12 -17.09
CA PRO A 108 -12.86 8.03 -17.26
C PRO A 108 -13.37 9.47 -17.42
N MET A 109 -12.65 10.43 -16.85
CA MET A 109 -12.88 11.86 -17.06
C MET A 109 -12.83 12.18 -18.56
N ALA A 110 -13.73 13.08 -18.98
CA ALA A 110 -13.85 13.50 -20.37
C ALA A 110 -13.08 14.80 -20.61
N LEU A 111 -12.46 14.90 -21.79
CA LEU A 111 -11.77 16.10 -22.23
C LEU A 111 -12.75 17.11 -22.82
N THR A 112 -12.63 18.37 -22.40
CA THR A 112 -13.25 19.54 -23.04
C THR A 112 -12.16 20.33 -23.76
N GLU A 113 -12.05 20.18 -25.07
CA GLU A 113 -10.97 20.76 -25.89
C GLU A 113 -10.83 22.28 -25.73
N SER A 114 -11.95 23.01 -25.61
CA SER A 114 -11.91 24.47 -25.42
C SER A 114 -11.20 24.91 -24.11
N ARG A 115 -11.10 24.00 -23.14
CA ARG A 115 -10.44 24.19 -21.85
C ARG A 115 -9.04 23.57 -21.78
N HIS A 116 -8.61 22.85 -22.82
CA HIS A 116 -7.27 22.26 -22.92
C HIS A 116 -6.25 23.28 -23.44
N SER A 117 -5.03 23.25 -22.91
CA SER A 117 -3.94 24.13 -23.34
C SER A 117 -3.50 23.75 -24.74
N THR A 118 -3.30 24.75 -25.60
CA THR A 118 -2.83 24.55 -26.97
C THR A 118 -1.35 24.94 -27.13
N LEU A 119 -0.70 25.35 -26.04
CA LEU A 119 0.71 25.70 -26.03
C LEU A 119 1.58 24.43 -26.07
N ALA A 120 2.80 24.55 -26.58
CA ALA A 120 3.79 23.48 -26.47
C ALA A 120 4.12 23.21 -24.99
N ALA A 121 4.52 21.98 -24.65
CA ALA A 121 4.98 21.62 -23.31
C ALA A 121 6.34 20.93 -23.41
N THR A 122 7.36 21.50 -22.74
CA THR A 122 8.70 20.89 -22.68
C THR A 122 9.01 20.48 -21.25
N PHE A 123 9.30 19.20 -21.04
CA PHE A 123 9.59 18.63 -19.73
C PHE A 123 10.48 17.39 -19.89
N LEU A 124 11.41 17.16 -18.96
CA LEU A 124 12.29 15.98 -18.93
C LEU A 124 13.00 15.69 -20.28
N GLY A 125 13.41 16.75 -20.97
CA GLY A 125 14.04 16.66 -22.30
C GLY A 125 13.11 16.33 -23.47
N THR A 126 11.81 16.13 -23.22
CA THR A 126 10.78 15.89 -24.24
C THR A 126 9.98 17.15 -24.52
N THR A 127 9.64 17.38 -25.79
CA THR A 127 8.75 18.48 -26.21
C THR A 127 7.51 17.92 -26.89
N ILE A 128 6.34 18.24 -26.32
CA ILE A 128 5.04 18.07 -26.97
C ILE A 128 4.76 19.35 -27.78
N PRO A 129 4.60 19.26 -29.11
CA PRO A 129 4.32 20.42 -29.96
C PRO A 129 3.01 21.14 -29.58
N ALA A 130 2.93 22.43 -29.88
CA ALA A 130 1.70 23.21 -29.74
C ALA A 130 0.57 22.59 -30.58
N ASN A 131 -0.66 22.71 -30.10
CA ASN A 131 -1.87 22.17 -30.71
C ASN A 131 -1.90 20.63 -30.85
N THR A 132 -1.07 19.91 -30.11
CA THR A 132 -1.20 18.44 -30.01
C THR A 132 -2.55 18.09 -29.37
N PRO A 133 -3.36 17.17 -29.94
CA PRO A 133 -4.62 16.77 -29.33
C PRO A 133 -4.43 16.21 -27.91
N GLY A 134 -5.29 16.59 -26.97
CA GLY A 134 -5.12 16.27 -25.55
C GLY A 134 -4.86 14.79 -25.24
N PRO A 135 -5.62 13.82 -25.81
CA PRO A 135 -5.35 12.40 -25.57
C PRO A 135 -3.98 11.94 -26.08
N THR A 136 -3.46 12.58 -27.13
CA THR A 136 -2.12 12.30 -27.65
C THR A 136 -1.05 12.95 -26.79
N ALA A 137 -1.25 14.19 -26.33
CA ALA A 137 -0.36 14.85 -25.38
C ALA A 137 -0.26 14.05 -24.07
N LEU A 138 -1.38 13.56 -23.55
CA LEU A 138 -1.44 12.73 -22.35
C LEU A 138 -0.61 11.45 -22.49
N ARG A 139 -0.77 10.73 -23.62
CA ARG A 139 0.01 9.52 -23.89
C ARG A 139 1.51 9.80 -23.94
N ILE A 140 1.93 10.83 -24.70
CA ILE A 140 3.34 11.21 -24.78
C ILE A 140 3.89 11.55 -23.39
N ALA A 141 3.13 12.28 -22.58
CA ALA A 141 3.52 12.60 -21.21
C ALA A 141 3.73 11.36 -20.34
N LEU A 142 2.76 10.44 -20.33
CA LEU A 142 2.85 9.22 -19.52
C LEU A 142 3.94 8.26 -20.03
N ASP A 143 4.12 8.15 -21.35
CA ASP A 143 5.21 7.37 -21.95
C ASP A 143 6.58 7.94 -21.60
N THR A 144 6.72 9.28 -21.58
CA THR A 144 7.96 9.95 -21.16
C THR A 144 8.28 9.63 -19.71
N LEU A 145 7.29 9.72 -18.82
CA LEU A 145 7.47 9.37 -17.41
C LEU A 145 7.83 7.89 -17.24
N PHE A 146 7.10 6.98 -17.90
CA PHE A 146 7.34 5.53 -17.81
C PHE A 146 8.74 5.11 -18.29
N ASN A 147 9.25 5.77 -19.33
CA ASN A 147 10.57 5.50 -19.89
C ASN A 147 11.70 6.21 -19.15
N HIS A 148 11.39 7.06 -18.16
CA HIS A 148 12.42 7.71 -17.37
C HIS A 148 13.28 6.68 -16.59
N PRO A 149 14.62 6.82 -16.55
CA PRO A 149 15.51 5.85 -15.90
C PRO A 149 15.20 5.58 -14.42
N ASN A 150 14.72 6.60 -13.69
CA ASN A 150 14.36 6.44 -12.28
C ASN A 150 13.19 5.48 -12.02
N VAL A 151 12.31 5.22 -12.99
CA VAL A 151 11.07 4.48 -12.68
C VAL A 151 11.36 3.08 -12.15
N GLY A 152 12.31 2.37 -12.77
CA GLY A 152 12.73 1.03 -12.32
C GLY A 152 13.16 0.99 -10.85
N PRO A 153 14.21 1.71 -10.45
CA PRO A 153 14.67 1.74 -9.07
C PRO A 153 13.67 2.37 -8.09
N PHE A 154 12.94 3.41 -8.50
CA PHE A 154 11.95 4.07 -7.65
C PHE A 154 10.79 3.12 -7.31
N PHE A 155 10.15 2.55 -8.33
CA PHE A 155 9.05 1.59 -8.16
C PHE A 155 9.53 0.31 -7.48
N GLY A 156 10.66 -0.25 -7.94
CA GLY A 156 11.23 -1.49 -7.42
C GLY A 156 11.50 -1.41 -5.92
N LYS A 157 12.17 -0.35 -5.45
CA LYS A 157 12.44 -0.13 -4.03
C LYS A 157 11.15 -0.05 -3.21
N GLN A 158 10.16 0.72 -3.66
CA GLN A 158 8.89 0.85 -2.94
C GLN A 158 8.12 -0.48 -2.87
N MET A 159 8.13 -1.26 -3.95
CA MET A 159 7.46 -2.56 -3.96
C MET A 159 8.16 -3.57 -3.06
N ILE A 160 9.50 -3.59 -3.03
CA ILE A 160 10.24 -4.41 -2.07
C ILE A 160 9.90 -4.00 -0.63
N GLN A 161 9.87 -2.70 -0.34
CA GLN A 161 9.45 -2.17 0.96
C GLN A 161 8.07 -2.63 1.37
N ARG A 162 7.13 -2.61 0.43
CA ARG A 162 5.75 -3.01 0.69
C ARG A 162 5.60 -4.52 0.89
N LEU A 163 6.35 -5.32 0.15
CA LEU A 163 6.11 -6.77 0.05
C LEU A 163 7.06 -7.62 0.90
N VAL A 164 8.29 -7.18 1.14
CA VAL A 164 9.36 -8.02 1.69
C VAL A 164 10.03 -7.40 2.92
N THR A 165 10.75 -6.29 2.76
CA THR A 165 11.52 -5.67 3.86
C THR A 165 11.61 -4.15 3.72
N SER A 166 11.59 -3.44 4.84
CA SER A 166 11.70 -1.97 4.86
C SER A 166 13.06 -1.46 4.34
N ASN A 167 14.14 -2.23 4.46
CA ASN A 167 15.51 -1.81 4.12
C ASN A 167 16.20 -2.81 3.18
N PRO A 168 15.79 -2.91 1.91
CA PRO A 168 16.46 -3.79 0.95
C PRO A 168 17.87 -3.32 0.63
N SER A 169 18.76 -4.25 0.28
CA SER A 169 20.10 -3.88 -0.19
C SER A 169 20.04 -3.17 -1.56
N PRO A 170 21.04 -2.35 -1.91
CA PRO A 170 21.16 -1.79 -3.25
C PRO A 170 21.22 -2.88 -4.34
N ALA A 171 21.87 -4.02 -4.06
CA ALA A 171 21.98 -5.12 -5.02
C ALA A 171 20.62 -5.75 -5.32
N TYR A 172 19.74 -5.87 -4.32
CA TYR A 172 18.38 -6.35 -4.52
C TYR A 172 17.56 -5.36 -5.37
N VAL A 173 17.61 -4.07 -5.04
CA VAL A 173 16.95 -3.03 -5.86
C VAL A 173 17.48 -3.04 -7.30
N ALA A 174 18.78 -3.26 -7.51
CA ALA A 174 19.38 -3.35 -8.85
C ALA A 174 18.80 -4.50 -9.67
N ARG A 175 18.65 -5.69 -9.08
CA ARG A 175 18.06 -6.86 -9.77
C ARG A 175 16.60 -6.63 -10.15
N VAL A 176 15.81 -6.07 -9.24
CA VAL A 176 14.40 -5.72 -9.50
C VAL A 176 14.29 -4.62 -10.55
N SER A 177 15.17 -3.62 -10.51
CA SER A 177 15.23 -2.55 -11.52
C SER A 177 15.59 -3.09 -12.89
N ALA A 178 16.52 -4.04 -12.97
CA ALA A 178 16.88 -4.72 -14.21
C ALA A 178 15.68 -5.46 -14.80
N ALA A 179 14.93 -6.21 -13.98
CA ALA A 179 13.70 -6.89 -14.40
C ALA A 179 12.60 -5.92 -14.84
N PHE A 180 12.45 -4.77 -14.17
CA PHE A 180 11.55 -3.70 -14.61
C PHE A 180 11.99 -3.15 -15.97
N ASN A 181 13.28 -2.91 -16.16
CA ASN A 181 13.81 -2.34 -17.39
C ASN A 181 13.69 -3.30 -18.58
N ASN A 182 13.80 -4.60 -18.33
CA ASN A 182 13.70 -5.65 -19.33
C ASN A 182 13.36 -7.00 -18.68
N ASN A 183 12.24 -7.62 -19.07
CA ASN A 183 11.80 -8.93 -18.59
C ASN A 183 12.57 -10.14 -19.17
N GLY A 184 13.69 -9.92 -19.86
CA GLY A 184 14.43 -10.93 -20.61
C GLY A 184 14.02 -11.06 -22.08
N SER A 185 12.90 -10.44 -22.48
CA SER A 185 12.38 -10.41 -23.86
C SER A 185 12.30 -8.99 -24.44
N GLY A 186 12.96 -8.02 -23.80
CA GLY A 186 12.96 -6.61 -24.22
C GLY A 186 11.73 -5.81 -23.78
N VAL A 187 10.86 -6.38 -22.92
CA VAL A 187 9.67 -5.68 -22.45
C VAL A 187 9.96 -4.98 -21.12
N ARG A 188 9.78 -3.66 -21.11
CA ARG A 188 9.85 -2.81 -19.92
C ARG A 188 8.52 -2.86 -19.15
N GLY A 189 8.57 -2.90 -17.82
CA GLY A 189 7.42 -2.77 -16.94
C GLY A 189 6.51 -4.01 -16.87
N ASP A 190 7.02 -5.19 -17.24
CA ASP A 190 6.30 -6.45 -17.04
C ASP A 190 6.18 -6.76 -15.54
N LEU A 191 4.98 -6.54 -14.97
CA LEU A 191 4.73 -6.71 -13.55
C LEU A 191 4.88 -8.17 -13.09
N GLY A 192 4.67 -9.15 -13.97
CA GLY A 192 4.90 -10.56 -13.65
C GLY A 192 6.39 -10.82 -13.39
N ALA A 193 7.25 -10.34 -14.29
CA ALA A 193 8.70 -10.44 -14.13
C ALA A 193 9.21 -9.65 -12.92
N VAL A 194 8.68 -8.45 -12.69
CA VAL A 194 9.06 -7.61 -11.53
C VAL A 194 8.66 -8.27 -10.21
N PHE A 195 7.43 -8.76 -10.07
CA PHE A 195 7.01 -9.43 -8.83
C PHE A 195 7.73 -10.75 -8.61
N ALA A 196 8.07 -11.49 -9.68
CA ALA A 196 8.95 -12.65 -9.57
C ALA A 196 10.33 -12.25 -9.05
N ALA A 197 10.96 -11.21 -9.62
CA ALA A 197 12.25 -10.70 -9.17
C ALA A 197 12.24 -10.20 -7.72
N ILE A 198 11.10 -9.70 -7.23
CA ILE A 198 10.92 -9.33 -5.81
C ILE A 198 10.78 -10.59 -4.95
N LEU A 199 9.76 -11.41 -5.19
CA LEU A 199 9.38 -12.47 -4.25
C LEU A 199 10.31 -13.69 -4.30
N LEU A 200 11.08 -13.86 -5.38
CA LEU A 200 12.00 -14.96 -5.58
C LEU A 200 13.47 -14.59 -5.34
N ASP A 201 13.76 -13.35 -4.97
CA ASP A 201 15.12 -12.92 -4.67
C ASP A 201 15.73 -13.69 -3.49
N ASP A 202 17.05 -13.92 -3.54
CA ASP A 202 17.79 -14.58 -2.47
C ASP A 202 17.72 -13.80 -1.16
N GLU A 203 17.68 -12.46 -1.19
CA GLU A 203 17.50 -11.68 0.03
C GLU A 203 16.09 -11.88 0.61
N ALA A 204 15.07 -12.01 -0.25
CA ALA A 204 13.68 -12.22 0.18
C ALA A 204 13.42 -13.61 0.78
N ARG A 205 14.17 -14.63 0.35
CA ARG A 205 13.91 -16.04 0.71
C ARG A 205 15.01 -16.70 1.53
N GLY A 206 16.21 -16.14 1.51
CA GLY A 206 17.40 -16.71 2.14
C GLY A 206 17.40 -16.55 3.66
N PRO A 207 18.14 -17.40 4.38
CA PRO A 207 18.17 -17.39 5.84
C PRO A 207 18.92 -16.17 6.43
N GLN A 208 19.65 -15.43 5.61
CA GLN A 208 20.49 -14.31 6.07
C GLN A 208 19.66 -13.24 6.79
N GLY A 209 18.48 -12.90 6.24
CA GLY A 209 17.58 -11.90 6.79
C GLY A 209 17.03 -12.25 8.18
N LEU A 210 16.92 -13.54 8.52
CA LEU A 210 16.32 -13.99 9.79
C LEU A 210 17.09 -13.46 11.02
N THR A 211 18.41 -13.34 10.90
CA THR A 211 19.30 -12.89 12.00
C THR A 211 19.65 -11.41 11.94
N GLN A 212 19.35 -10.73 10.84
CA GLN A 212 19.65 -9.32 10.64
C GLN A 212 18.66 -8.43 11.41
N PRO A 213 19.13 -7.50 12.29
CA PRO A 213 18.23 -6.65 13.08
C PRO A 213 17.38 -5.68 12.25
N ALA A 214 17.90 -5.18 11.12
CA ALA A 214 17.22 -4.22 10.25
C ALA A 214 16.39 -4.88 9.13
N TRP A 215 16.43 -6.21 9.04
CA TRP A 215 15.70 -6.98 8.03
C TRP A 215 14.27 -7.25 8.48
N GLY A 216 13.39 -7.34 7.48
CA GLY A 216 11.96 -7.54 7.66
C GLY A 216 11.19 -6.24 7.60
N LYS A 217 9.92 -6.30 8.01
CA LYS A 217 9.01 -5.16 8.13
C LYS A 217 7.92 -5.44 9.14
N LEU A 218 7.33 -4.39 9.70
CA LEU A 218 6.16 -4.57 10.56
C LEU A 218 4.93 -4.94 9.70
N ARG A 219 4.16 -5.95 10.10
CA ARG A 219 2.88 -6.26 9.44
C ARG A 219 1.89 -5.15 9.74
N GLU A 220 1.17 -4.65 8.75
CA GLU A 220 0.13 -3.63 8.97
C GLU A 220 -1.12 -4.22 9.64
N PRO A 221 -1.86 -3.46 10.48
CA PRO A 221 -3.08 -3.94 11.12
C PRO A 221 -4.10 -4.59 10.18
N MET A 222 -4.36 -4.00 9.01
CA MET A 222 -5.27 -4.57 8.02
C MET A 222 -4.72 -5.86 7.39
N VAL A 223 -3.40 -5.96 7.19
CA VAL A 223 -2.76 -7.17 6.68
C VAL A 223 -2.82 -8.30 7.72
N ARG A 224 -2.64 -7.99 9.01
CA ARG A 224 -2.82 -8.95 10.10
C ARG A 224 -4.24 -9.48 10.15
N PHE A 225 -5.23 -8.60 9.97
CA PHE A 225 -6.65 -8.97 9.90
C PHE A 225 -6.94 -9.88 8.70
N ALA A 226 -6.46 -9.51 7.51
CA ALA A 226 -6.62 -10.32 6.30
C ALA A 226 -5.93 -11.69 6.41
N GLN A 227 -4.73 -11.75 7.01
CA GLN A 227 -4.02 -13.00 7.28
C GLN A 227 -4.85 -13.90 8.20
N TRP A 228 -5.36 -13.37 9.31
CA TRP A 228 -6.23 -14.11 10.23
C TRP A 228 -7.46 -14.65 9.50
N ALA A 229 -8.19 -13.79 8.79
CA ALA A 229 -9.39 -14.16 8.07
C ALA A 229 -9.13 -15.30 7.06
N ARG A 230 -8.04 -15.20 6.30
CA ARG A 230 -7.65 -16.24 5.33
C ARG A 230 -7.19 -17.53 6.00
N THR A 231 -6.37 -17.44 7.04
CA THR A 231 -5.76 -18.61 7.71
C THR A 231 -6.81 -19.48 8.38
N PHE A 232 -7.83 -18.86 8.98
CA PHE A 232 -8.84 -19.56 9.77
C PHE A 232 -10.20 -19.67 9.07
N GLY A 233 -10.22 -19.43 7.75
CA GLY A 233 -11.40 -19.63 6.90
C GLY A 233 -12.60 -18.79 7.33
N LEU A 234 -12.42 -17.48 7.44
CA LEU A 234 -13.54 -16.55 7.65
C LEU A 234 -14.52 -16.68 6.48
N VAL A 235 -15.76 -17.01 6.79
CA VAL A 235 -16.85 -17.12 5.82
C VAL A 235 -17.93 -16.08 6.10
N SER A 236 -18.59 -15.60 5.05
CA SER A 236 -19.83 -14.83 5.14
C SER A 236 -21.01 -15.78 4.95
N LEU A 237 -21.78 -16.01 6.00
CA LEU A 237 -22.96 -16.87 5.98
C LEU A 237 -24.09 -16.32 5.08
N ALA A 238 -24.17 -15.00 4.95
CA ALA A 238 -25.14 -14.30 4.12
C ALA A 238 -24.53 -13.73 2.82
N ASP A 239 -23.26 -14.03 2.53
CA ASP A 239 -22.48 -13.52 1.40
C ASP A 239 -22.50 -11.97 1.26
N THR A 240 -22.55 -11.26 2.39
CA THR A 240 -22.61 -9.78 2.40
C THR A 240 -21.28 -9.12 2.66
N TRP A 241 -20.32 -9.83 3.25
CA TRP A 241 -18.96 -9.34 3.51
C TRP A 241 -18.91 -7.96 4.19
N LYS A 242 -19.87 -7.69 5.07
CA LYS A 242 -20.03 -6.39 5.73
C LYS A 242 -18.93 -6.15 6.76
N ILE A 243 -17.86 -5.53 6.29
CA ILE A 243 -16.81 -4.98 7.13
C ILE A 243 -17.00 -3.46 7.15
N GLY A 244 -17.29 -2.92 8.33
CA GLY A 244 -17.53 -1.49 8.52
C GLY A 244 -16.25 -0.66 8.46
N ASP A 245 -16.38 0.62 8.81
CA ASP A 245 -15.21 1.49 8.98
C ASP A 245 -14.38 1.06 10.18
N LEU A 246 -13.08 0.76 9.95
CA LEU A 246 -12.11 0.35 10.96
C LEU A 246 -11.04 1.42 11.24
N SER A 247 -11.29 2.67 10.82
CA SER A 247 -10.31 3.75 10.86
C SER A 247 -9.99 4.27 12.27
N ASN A 248 -10.77 3.93 13.31
CA ASN A 248 -10.50 4.43 14.67
C ASN A 248 -9.34 3.65 15.32
N PRO A 249 -8.17 4.25 15.55
CA PRO A 249 -7.02 3.53 16.12
C PRO A 249 -7.21 3.19 17.60
N ALA A 250 -8.07 3.89 18.35
CA ALA A 250 -8.25 3.63 19.79
C ALA A 250 -9.10 2.38 20.07
N THR A 251 -9.93 1.95 19.11
CA THR A 251 -10.89 0.86 19.29
C THR A 251 -10.89 -0.17 18.15
N GLN A 252 -10.19 0.10 17.05
CA GLN A 252 -10.20 -0.70 15.82
C GLN A 252 -8.78 -0.78 15.21
N LEU A 253 -8.68 -0.98 13.89
CA LEU A 253 -7.41 -1.25 13.20
C LEU A 253 -6.62 0.02 12.84
N GLY A 254 -7.23 1.20 12.90
CA GLY A 254 -6.60 2.45 12.43
C GLY A 254 -6.38 2.47 10.91
N GLN A 255 -6.94 1.50 10.17
CA GLN A 255 -6.85 1.37 8.73
C GLN A 255 -8.16 0.80 8.20
N SER A 256 -8.66 1.33 7.09
CA SER A 256 -9.88 0.87 6.43
C SER A 256 -9.72 0.98 4.91
N PRO A 257 -10.11 -0.04 4.12
CA PRO A 257 -9.99 0.02 2.66
C PRO A 257 -10.69 1.26 2.10
N LEU A 258 -10.07 1.90 1.10
CA LEU A 258 -10.57 3.12 0.44
C LEU A 258 -10.66 4.37 1.35
N ARG A 259 -10.03 4.36 2.54
CA ARG A 259 -10.04 5.49 3.49
C ARG A 259 -8.65 5.97 3.89
N SER A 260 -7.67 5.83 2.99
CA SER A 260 -6.38 6.49 3.21
C SER A 260 -6.57 8.00 3.21
N ALA A 261 -5.88 8.68 4.13
CA ALA A 261 -5.90 10.15 4.23
C ALA A 261 -4.89 10.83 3.29
N SER A 262 -4.04 10.08 2.56
CA SER A 262 -3.00 10.68 1.73
C SER A 262 -2.62 9.81 0.52
N VAL A 263 -1.95 10.43 -0.45
CA VAL A 263 -1.33 9.75 -1.60
C VAL A 263 -0.26 8.71 -1.20
N PHE A 264 0.29 8.80 0.01
CA PHE A 264 1.23 7.81 0.55
C PHE A 264 0.53 6.60 1.18
N ASN A 265 -0.77 6.45 0.98
CA ASN A 265 -1.57 5.50 1.73
C ASN A 265 -1.56 5.85 3.24
N PHE A 266 -1.36 4.89 4.14
CA PHE A 266 -1.43 5.10 5.60
C PHE A 266 -0.12 5.59 6.23
N PHE A 267 1.01 5.51 5.53
CA PHE A 267 2.33 5.89 6.05
C PHE A 267 3.33 6.17 4.94
N ARG A 268 4.37 6.93 5.26
CA ARG A 268 5.38 7.39 4.30
C ARG A 268 6.46 6.32 4.11
N PRO A 269 6.84 5.97 2.87
CA PRO A 269 7.93 5.01 2.60
C PRO A 269 9.29 5.39 3.21
N GLY A 270 9.52 6.68 3.47
CA GLY A 270 10.74 7.20 4.09
C GLY A 270 10.67 7.40 5.61
N TYR A 271 9.62 6.94 6.30
CA TYR A 271 9.50 7.18 7.74
C TYR A 271 10.57 6.42 8.53
N VAL A 272 11.30 7.14 9.38
CA VAL A 272 12.30 6.63 10.32
C VAL A 272 11.78 6.92 11.74
N PRO A 273 11.55 5.90 12.59
CA PRO A 273 11.10 6.10 13.95
C PRO A 273 12.11 6.94 14.77
N PRO A 274 11.73 8.11 15.30
CA PRO A 274 12.63 8.97 16.06
C PRO A 274 13.02 8.30 17.39
N SER A 275 14.16 8.70 17.95
CA SER A 275 14.64 8.21 19.26
C SER A 275 14.81 6.68 19.34
N THR A 276 15.13 6.04 18.22
CA THR A 276 15.41 4.60 18.14
C THR A 276 16.79 4.32 17.53
N ALA A 277 17.28 3.09 17.64
CA ALA A 277 18.50 2.66 16.94
C ALA A 277 18.41 2.82 15.41
N LEU A 278 17.20 2.76 14.84
CA LEU A 278 16.97 2.95 13.40
C LEU A 278 17.24 4.40 12.96
N ALA A 279 17.04 5.37 13.85
CA ALA A 279 17.36 6.77 13.56
C ALA A 279 18.87 6.98 13.40
N ALA A 280 19.69 6.27 14.18
CA ALA A 280 21.15 6.35 14.09
C ALA A 280 21.69 5.77 12.78
N SER A 281 21.08 4.68 12.28
CA SER A 281 21.44 4.05 11.01
C SER A 281 20.68 4.61 9.79
N LYS A 282 19.78 5.58 9.99
CA LYS A 282 18.85 6.10 8.97
C LYS A 282 18.02 5.00 8.29
N SER A 283 17.77 3.91 9.00
CA SER A 283 16.97 2.79 8.50
C SER A 283 15.49 3.12 8.60
N VAL A 284 14.76 2.94 7.52
CA VAL A 284 13.32 3.24 7.49
C VAL A 284 12.53 2.09 8.10
N ALA A 285 11.39 2.41 8.71
CA ALA A 285 10.41 1.44 9.17
C ALA A 285 9.00 2.03 8.97
N PRO A 286 8.54 2.10 7.71
CA PRO A 286 7.39 2.90 7.31
C PRO A 286 6.13 2.66 8.16
N GLU A 287 5.79 1.40 8.37
CA GLU A 287 4.60 0.96 9.10
C GLU A 287 4.59 1.41 10.57
N PHE A 288 5.74 1.73 11.18
CA PHE A 288 5.78 2.26 12.54
C PHE A 288 5.19 3.67 12.65
N GLN A 289 4.99 4.40 11.54
CA GLN A 289 4.38 5.73 11.58
C GLN A 289 2.95 5.71 12.15
N ILE A 290 2.25 4.58 12.03
CA ILE A 290 0.89 4.40 12.54
C ILE A 290 0.85 3.64 13.88
N VAL A 291 2.00 3.39 14.49
CA VAL A 291 2.10 2.69 15.78
C VAL A 291 2.20 3.71 16.91
N THR A 292 1.11 3.81 17.66
CA THR A 292 0.97 4.59 18.89
C THR A 292 0.46 3.71 20.02
N GLU A 293 0.60 4.16 21.28
CA GLU A 293 0.04 3.47 22.45
C GLU A 293 -1.45 3.15 22.27
N SER A 294 -2.23 4.12 21.76
CA SER A 294 -3.65 3.93 21.47
C SER A 294 -3.89 2.88 20.39
N SER A 295 -3.11 2.89 19.30
CA SER A 295 -3.27 1.93 18.18
C SER A 295 -2.98 0.49 18.60
N VAL A 296 -2.02 0.29 19.52
CA VAL A 296 -1.65 -1.04 20.00
C VAL A 296 -2.79 -1.62 20.85
N GLY A 297 -3.33 -0.83 21.79
CA GLY A 297 -4.50 -1.24 22.58
C GLY A 297 -5.75 -1.46 21.72
N GLY A 298 -6.03 -0.55 20.79
CA GLY A 298 -7.17 -0.66 19.88
C GLY A 298 -7.11 -1.91 19.00
N TYR A 299 -5.94 -2.20 18.43
CA TYR A 299 -5.71 -3.42 17.65
C TYR A 299 -5.99 -4.69 18.47
N LEU A 300 -5.43 -4.79 19.68
CA LEU A 300 -5.61 -5.97 20.52
C LEU A 300 -7.08 -6.16 20.94
N ASN A 301 -7.76 -5.08 21.31
CA ASN A 301 -9.18 -5.11 21.68
C ASN A 301 -10.06 -5.52 20.50
N TYR A 302 -9.79 -4.99 19.31
CA TYR A 302 -10.52 -5.33 18.10
C TYR A 302 -10.29 -6.80 17.71
N MET A 303 -9.03 -7.23 17.63
CA MET A 303 -8.69 -8.59 17.24
C MET A 303 -9.16 -9.61 18.26
N GLN A 304 -9.11 -9.33 19.56
CA GLN A 304 -9.66 -10.23 20.59
C GLN A 304 -11.13 -10.57 20.31
N ASN A 305 -11.93 -9.56 19.97
CA ASN A 305 -13.34 -9.75 19.65
C ASN A 305 -13.53 -10.47 18.31
N ALA A 306 -12.84 -10.02 17.25
CA ALA A 306 -12.94 -10.60 15.92
C ALA A 306 -12.52 -12.08 15.90
N ILE A 307 -11.37 -12.39 16.51
CA ILE A 307 -10.83 -13.77 16.61
C ILE A 307 -11.84 -14.68 17.28
N ARG A 308 -12.46 -14.23 18.38
CA ARG A 308 -13.38 -15.05 19.16
C ARG A 308 -14.74 -15.21 18.49
N ASN A 309 -15.35 -14.09 18.12
CA ASN A 309 -16.79 -13.99 17.82
C ASN A 309 -17.07 -13.81 16.33
N GLY A 310 -16.05 -13.63 15.49
CA GLY A 310 -16.24 -13.13 14.14
C GLY A 310 -16.66 -11.66 14.12
N LEU A 311 -17.21 -11.20 12.99
CA LEU A 311 -17.74 -9.84 12.81
C LEU A 311 -19.26 -9.93 12.61
N GLY A 312 -20.00 -9.53 13.65
CA GLY A 312 -21.46 -9.67 13.66
C GLY A 312 -21.90 -11.14 13.57
N SER A 313 -23.12 -11.38 13.11
CA SER A 313 -23.66 -12.74 12.93
C SER A 313 -23.28 -13.39 11.59
N ASP A 314 -22.67 -12.64 10.67
CA ASP A 314 -22.44 -13.07 9.29
C ASP A 314 -21.02 -13.60 9.07
N LEU A 315 -20.01 -12.84 9.51
CA LEU A 315 -18.61 -13.17 9.25
C LEU A 315 -18.04 -14.03 10.37
N GLN A 316 -17.91 -15.34 10.15
CA GLN A 316 -17.59 -16.31 11.19
C GLN A 316 -16.32 -17.13 10.85
N PRO A 317 -15.34 -17.24 11.78
CA PRO A 317 -14.15 -18.07 11.57
C PRO A 317 -14.43 -19.55 11.87
N ALA A 318 -13.88 -20.44 11.04
CA ALA A 318 -14.15 -21.88 11.12
C ALA A 318 -13.38 -22.59 12.25
N TYR A 319 -12.06 -22.35 12.35
CA TYR A 319 -11.14 -23.00 13.31
C TYR A 319 -11.19 -24.54 13.37
N THR A 320 -11.62 -25.22 12.31
CA THR A 320 -11.85 -26.67 12.33
C THR A 320 -10.62 -27.46 12.79
N ALA A 321 -9.44 -27.11 12.26
CA ALA A 321 -8.20 -27.80 12.60
C ALA A 321 -7.68 -27.41 14.00
N GLU A 322 -7.87 -26.16 14.41
CA GLU A 322 -7.43 -25.67 15.72
C GLU A 322 -8.29 -26.27 16.85
N LEU A 323 -9.59 -26.44 16.62
CA LEU A 323 -10.51 -27.10 17.56
C LEU A 323 -10.23 -28.60 17.73
N ALA A 324 -9.62 -29.25 16.73
CA ALA A 324 -9.16 -30.63 16.84
C ALA A 324 -7.93 -30.78 17.75
N LEU A 325 -7.12 -29.72 17.88
CA LEU A 325 -5.92 -29.68 18.74
C LEU A 325 -6.18 -29.05 20.12
N VAL A 326 -7.42 -28.64 20.43
CA VAL A 326 -7.73 -27.74 21.55
C VAL A 326 -7.34 -28.26 22.94
N ALA A 327 -7.24 -29.59 23.12
CA ALA A 327 -6.82 -30.22 24.37
C ALA A 327 -5.28 -30.29 24.51
N ASP A 328 -4.54 -30.17 23.41
CA ASP A 328 -3.08 -30.17 23.37
C ASP A 328 -2.56 -28.75 23.08
N ALA A 329 -2.25 -28.02 24.14
CA ALA A 329 -1.76 -26.66 24.02
C ALA A 329 -0.44 -26.57 23.22
N ALA A 330 0.44 -27.58 23.34
CA ALA A 330 1.72 -27.57 22.64
C ALA A 330 1.52 -27.77 21.13
N ALA A 331 0.69 -28.75 20.74
CA ALA A 331 0.36 -28.98 19.33
C ALA A 331 -0.41 -27.80 18.72
N LEU A 332 -1.34 -27.20 19.47
CA LEU A 332 -2.06 -26.00 19.02
C LEU A 332 -1.10 -24.84 18.76
N VAL A 333 -0.20 -24.53 19.71
CA VAL A 333 0.78 -23.43 19.54
C VAL A 333 1.78 -23.74 18.44
N ALA A 334 2.25 -24.98 18.29
CA ALA A 334 3.14 -25.38 17.20
C ALA A 334 2.48 -25.15 15.82
N ARG A 335 1.21 -25.51 15.67
CA ARG A 335 0.44 -25.24 14.45
C ARG A 335 0.33 -23.73 14.18
N LEU A 336 0.01 -22.94 15.19
CA LEU A 336 -0.12 -21.48 15.04
C LEU A 336 1.23 -20.82 14.70
N ASN A 337 2.32 -21.28 15.31
CA ASN A 337 3.67 -20.81 15.00
C ASN A 337 4.02 -21.07 13.53
N LEU A 338 3.69 -22.25 13.00
CA LEU A 338 3.89 -22.57 11.59
C LEU A 338 3.07 -21.64 10.67
N LEU A 339 1.76 -21.51 10.92
CA LEU A 339 0.85 -20.81 10.02
C LEU A 339 0.99 -19.28 10.06
N LEU A 340 1.24 -18.72 11.24
CA LEU A 340 1.27 -17.27 11.43
C LEU A 340 2.68 -16.70 11.39
N CYS A 341 3.68 -17.47 11.84
CA CYS A 341 5.04 -17.00 12.07
C CYS A 341 6.10 -17.80 11.30
N ALA A 342 5.72 -18.78 10.47
CA ALA A 342 6.67 -19.65 9.77
C ALA A 342 7.71 -20.31 10.70
N ASN A 343 7.28 -20.73 11.90
CA ASN A 343 8.12 -21.30 12.95
C ASN A 343 9.17 -20.35 13.56
N GLN A 344 8.99 -19.03 13.43
CA GLN A 344 9.95 -18.05 13.94
C GLN A 344 9.68 -17.58 15.38
N LEU A 345 8.63 -18.05 16.06
CA LEU A 345 8.50 -17.79 17.49
C LEU A 345 9.64 -18.46 18.27
N SER A 346 10.29 -17.71 19.15
CA SER A 346 11.31 -18.23 20.06
C SER A 346 10.73 -19.31 20.99
N ALA A 347 11.60 -20.21 21.44
CA ALA A 347 11.23 -21.23 22.42
C ALA A 347 10.65 -20.63 23.72
N ALA A 348 11.14 -19.45 24.13
CA ALA A 348 10.62 -18.73 25.29
C ALA A 348 9.18 -18.25 25.08
N THR A 349 8.88 -17.63 23.93
CA THR A 349 7.52 -17.20 23.59
C THR A 349 6.57 -18.40 23.49
N VAL A 350 6.99 -19.48 22.82
CA VAL A 350 6.20 -20.72 22.73
C VAL A 350 5.89 -21.26 24.13
N ALA A 351 6.89 -21.39 25.01
CA ALA A 351 6.71 -21.88 26.37
C ALA A 351 5.76 -21.00 27.19
N ALA A 352 5.88 -19.67 27.08
CA ALA A 352 5.00 -18.72 27.77
C ALA A 352 3.54 -18.87 27.33
N ILE A 353 3.28 -18.98 26.02
CA ILE A 353 1.92 -19.18 25.49
C ILE A 353 1.37 -20.52 25.95
N VAL A 354 2.14 -21.61 25.83
CA VAL A 354 1.70 -22.95 26.26
C VAL A 354 1.39 -22.98 27.75
N ALA A 355 2.21 -22.36 28.60
CA ALA A 355 1.97 -22.28 30.04
C ALA A 355 0.68 -21.50 30.35
N ALA A 356 0.46 -20.35 29.71
CA ALA A 356 -0.75 -19.55 29.87
C ALA A 356 -2.01 -20.32 29.45
N LEU A 357 -1.92 -21.06 28.34
CA LEU A 357 -2.98 -21.93 27.90
C LEU A 357 -3.24 -23.05 28.94
N ASN A 358 -2.22 -23.74 29.41
CA ASN A 358 -2.36 -24.85 30.37
C ASN A 358 -2.92 -24.43 31.75
N ALA A 359 -2.91 -23.15 32.10
CA ALA A 359 -3.55 -22.65 33.31
C ALA A 359 -5.10 -22.79 33.30
N THR A 360 -5.73 -22.97 32.13
CA THR A 360 -7.19 -23.11 31.99
C THR A 360 -7.59 -24.37 31.20
N PRO A 361 -7.18 -25.58 31.65
CA PRO A 361 -7.20 -26.81 30.85
C PRO A 361 -8.56 -27.14 30.22
N ILE A 362 -8.54 -27.63 28.98
CA ILE A 362 -9.73 -28.14 28.28
C ILE A 362 -9.82 -29.64 28.50
N THR A 363 -10.98 -30.12 28.95
CA THR A 363 -11.26 -31.54 29.19
C THR A 363 -12.39 -32.01 28.26
N ALA A 364 -12.67 -33.32 28.29
CA ALA A 364 -13.81 -33.88 27.54
C ALA A 364 -15.16 -33.28 27.95
N ALA A 365 -15.27 -32.73 29.17
CA ALA A 365 -16.49 -32.09 29.67
C ALA A 365 -16.59 -30.59 29.33
N SER A 366 -15.54 -30.00 28.74
CA SER A 366 -15.55 -28.58 28.38
C SER A 366 -16.53 -28.31 27.22
N ASN A 367 -17.43 -27.35 27.40
CA ASN A 367 -18.36 -26.92 26.36
C ASN A 367 -17.66 -26.21 25.19
N ASP A 368 -18.39 -26.05 24.08
CA ASP A 368 -17.87 -25.44 22.85
C ASP A 368 -17.38 -24.01 23.06
N SER A 369 -18.01 -23.25 23.96
CA SER A 369 -17.57 -21.90 24.29
C SER A 369 -16.17 -21.93 24.92
N ALA A 370 -15.92 -22.79 25.92
CA ALA A 370 -14.60 -22.94 26.53
C ALA A 370 -13.54 -23.39 25.51
N ARG A 371 -13.88 -24.33 24.62
CA ARG A 371 -13.00 -24.77 23.52
C ARG A 371 -12.68 -23.60 22.57
N ARG A 372 -13.67 -22.78 22.22
CA ARG A 372 -13.49 -21.58 21.40
C ARG A 372 -12.65 -20.51 22.11
N ASN A 373 -12.81 -20.32 23.43
CA ASN A 373 -11.95 -19.44 24.23
C ASN A 373 -10.49 -19.84 24.10
N ARG A 374 -10.21 -21.14 24.20
CA ARG A 374 -8.85 -21.68 24.13
C ARG A 374 -8.19 -21.38 22.79
N VAL A 375 -8.88 -21.66 21.68
CA VAL A 375 -8.36 -21.35 20.34
C VAL A 375 -8.16 -19.85 20.17
N ALA A 376 -9.16 -19.03 20.55
CA ALA A 376 -9.07 -17.58 20.41
C ALA A 376 -7.92 -16.98 21.23
N ALA A 377 -7.69 -17.46 22.45
CA ALA A 377 -6.58 -17.04 23.29
C ALA A 377 -5.23 -17.40 22.66
N ALA A 378 -5.10 -18.62 22.12
CA ALA A 378 -3.88 -19.06 21.46
C ALA A 378 -3.56 -18.19 20.22
N VAL A 379 -4.56 -17.97 19.35
CA VAL A 379 -4.42 -17.12 18.15
C VAL A 379 -4.07 -15.69 18.54
N LEU A 380 -4.77 -15.11 19.52
CA LEU A 380 -4.53 -13.73 19.97
C LEU A 380 -3.11 -13.56 20.54
N MET A 381 -2.65 -14.48 21.40
CA MET A 381 -1.31 -14.39 21.99
C MET A 381 -0.20 -14.48 20.93
N VAL A 382 -0.36 -15.37 19.94
CA VAL A 382 0.58 -15.42 18.81
C VAL A 382 0.54 -14.10 18.03
N MET A 383 -0.66 -13.61 17.67
CA MET A 383 -0.83 -12.38 16.90
C MET A 383 -0.43 -11.09 17.65
N ALA A 384 -0.32 -11.15 18.98
CA ALA A 384 0.16 -10.06 19.82
C ALA A 384 1.69 -10.06 20.02
N SER A 385 2.37 -11.17 19.70
CA SER A 385 3.81 -11.31 19.91
C SER A 385 4.61 -10.42 18.95
N ALA A 386 5.71 -9.82 19.42
CA ALA A 386 6.60 -9.02 18.56
C ALA A 386 7.15 -9.82 17.37
N GLU A 387 7.41 -11.12 17.58
CA GLU A 387 7.90 -12.07 16.57
C GLU A 387 6.86 -12.38 15.48
N TYR A 388 5.56 -12.24 15.77
CA TYR A 388 4.52 -12.19 14.74
C TYR A 388 4.34 -10.79 14.15
N LEU A 389 4.49 -9.73 14.94
CA LEU A 389 4.24 -8.38 14.44
C LEU A 389 5.29 -7.99 13.39
N VAL A 390 6.54 -8.41 13.57
CA VAL A 390 7.62 -8.24 12.59
C VAL A 390 7.67 -9.45 11.66
N GLN A 391 7.56 -9.20 10.36
CA GLN A 391 7.74 -10.20 9.31
C GLN A 391 9.20 -10.21 8.88
N LYS A 392 9.84 -11.38 8.92
CA LYS A 392 11.18 -11.61 8.39
C LYS A 392 11.19 -12.66 7.31
#